data_AF-A7THE0-F1
#
_entry.id   AF-A7THE0-F1
#
_cell.length_a   1.000
_cell.length_b   1.000
_cell.length_c   1.000
_cell.angle_alpha   90.00
_cell.angle_beta   90.00
_cell.angle_gamma   90.00
#
_symmetry.space_group_name_H-M   'P 1'
#
loop_
_entity.id
_entity.type
_entity.pdbx_description
1 polymer ?
#
loop_
_entity_poly.entity_id
_entity_poly.type
_entity_poly.pdbx_seq_one_letter_code
_entity_poly.pdbx_strand_id
1 'polypeptide(L)'
;MSSTGKATELQATMAVNSLLSNILPGANKMRKSNDNNNNKKNSKGTSKAQLIDRNLKRNLEIMDLDTHKFTKKNKIKKNKKIKKNVIKQNELKEIADLEIFKKHKIENNLTLSEKKKLNKIISKNLNKIKSRELDSDDQEELDDVQKFILDQTSNSQSYNKSKKRKTRRKEFKEFKNPDKNSSMDHRYPGLTPGLAPVGLSDEEDSSDEDDDRNDY
;
A
#
# COMPACT_ATOMS: atom_id res chain seq x y z
N MET A 1 -35.22 31.06 13.47
CA MET A 1 -35.91 29.76 13.59
C MET A 1 -35.53 28.90 12.37
N SER A 2 -34.73 27.85 12.56
CA SER A 2 -34.12 27.08 11.45
C SER A 2 -35.17 26.39 10.58
N SER A 3 -35.12 26.62 9.26
CA SER A 3 -36.02 25.99 8.28
C SER A 3 -35.84 24.48 8.18
N THR A 4 -34.66 23.96 8.54
CA THR A 4 -34.37 22.51 8.51
C THR A 4 -35.20 21.74 9.54
N GLY A 5 -35.47 22.33 10.71
CA GLY A 5 -36.25 21.70 11.78
C GLY A 5 -37.69 21.39 11.39
N LYS A 6 -38.33 22.31 10.65
CA LYS A 6 -39.72 22.14 10.18
C LYS A 6 -39.87 20.97 9.21
N ALA A 7 -38.88 20.75 8.33
CA ALA A 7 -38.91 19.65 7.37
C ALA A 7 -38.74 18.29 8.05
N THR A 8 -37.82 18.20 9.02
CA THR A 8 -37.62 16.98 9.82
C THR A 8 -38.83 16.66 10.69
N GLU A 9 -39.45 17.68 11.30
CA GLU A 9 -40.67 17.52 12.11
C GLU A 9 -41.86 17.04 11.25
N LEU A 10 -42.03 17.59 10.04
CA LEU A 10 -43.01 17.09 9.08
C LEU A 10 -42.75 15.62 8.68
N GLN A 11 -41.49 15.24 8.47
CA GLN A 11 -41.17 13.85 8.12
C GLN A 11 -41.44 12.88 9.28
N ALA A 12 -41.10 13.29 10.51
CA ALA A 12 -41.37 12.51 11.72
C ALA A 12 -42.88 12.34 11.96
N THR A 13 -43.65 13.43 11.87
CA THR A 13 -45.13 13.38 12.03
C THR A 13 -45.79 12.52 10.96
N MET A 14 -45.31 12.56 9.70
CA MET A 14 -45.80 11.68 8.64
C MET A 14 -45.49 10.20 8.90
N ALA A 15 -44.32 9.88 9.43
CA ALA A 15 -43.95 8.51 9.79
C ALA A 15 -44.83 7.97 10.93
N VAL A 16 -45.03 8.77 11.98
CA VAL A 16 -45.90 8.42 13.12
C VAL A 16 -47.34 8.25 12.67
N ASN A 17 -47.89 9.17 11.87
CA ASN A 17 -49.25 9.07 11.35
C ASN A 17 -49.45 7.84 10.46
N SER A 18 -48.44 7.45 9.68
CA SER A 18 -48.50 6.22 8.87
C SER A 18 -48.48 4.95 9.74
N LEU A 19 -47.82 4.98 10.89
CA LEU A 19 -47.76 3.86 11.83
C LEU A 19 -49.09 3.74 12.59
N LEU A 20 -49.62 4.87 13.08
CA LEU A 20 -50.93 4.95 13.74
C LEU A 20 -52.06 4.51 12.82
N SER A 21 -52.04 4.89 11.53
CA SER A 21 -53.06 4.48 10.56
C SER A 21 -53.10 2.97 10.28
N ASN A 22 -51.99 2.27 10.55
CA ASN A 22 -51.92 0.82 10.37
C ASN A 22 -52.37 0.05 11.62
N ILE A 23 -52.26 0.66 12.81
CA ILE A 23 -52.56 0.01 14.10
C ILE A 23 -53.99 0.32 14.56
N LEU A 24 -54.46 1.55 14.38
CA LEU A 24 -55.77 1.99 14.88
C LEU A 24 -56.83 1.98 13.78
N PRO A 25 -57.93 1.21 13.94
CA PRO A 25 -59.10 1.34 13.10
C PRO A 25 -59.62 2.79 13.15
N GLY A 26 -59.75 3.43 11.99
CA GLY A 26 -60.24 4.81 11.87
C GLY A 26 -59.17 5.91 11.86
N ALA A 27 -57.89 5.59 12.09
CA ALA A 27 -56.81 6.56 11.93
C ALA A 27 -56.51 6.80 10.43
N ASN A 28 -56.92 7.94 9.90
CA ASN A 28 -56.74 8.28 8.48
C ASN A 28 -55.29 8.68 8.19
N LYS A 29 -54.64 7.97 7.27
CA LYS A 29 -53.31 8.37 6.76
C LYS A 29 -53.39 9.75 6.13
N MET A 30 -52.66 10.73 6.69
CA MET A 30 -52.53 12.07 6.08
C MET A 30 -51.90 11.92 4.69
N ARG A 31 -52.71 12.09 3.64
CA ARG A 31 -52.26 12.07 2.25
C ARG A 31 -51.69 13.44 1.91
N LYS A 32 -50.53 13.51 1.25
CA LYS A 32 -50.04 14.76 0.69
C LYS A 32 -51.09 15.27 -0.30
N SER A 33 -51.46 16.55 -0.18
CA SER A 33 -52.52 17.21 -0.96
C SER A 33 -52.38 17.07 -2.48
N ASN A 34 -51.20 16.68 -2.98
CA ASN A 34 -50.90 16.61 -4.41
C ASN A 34 -51.07 15.21 -5.04
N ASP A 35 -51.46 14.18 -4.30
CA ASP A 35 -51.65 12.81 -4.84
C ASP A 35 -53.10 12.50 -5.24
N ASN A 36 -53.93 13.54 -5.49
CA ASN A 36 -55.33 13.34 -5.85
C ASN A 36 -55.58 13.10 -7.35
N ASN A 37 -54.58 13.24 -8.22
CA ASN A 37 -54.76 13.04 -9.65
C ASN A 37 -53.84 11.93 -10.16
N ASN A 38 -54.31 10.67 -10.11
CA ASN A 38 -54.36 9.80 -11.31
C ASN A 38 -54.62 8.31 -11.09
N ASN A 39 -54.70 7.75 -9.87
CA ASN A 39 -54.84 6.28 -9.73
C ASN A 39 -56.16 5.79 -9.12
N LYS A 40 -57.27 6.50 -9.35
CA LYS A 40 -58.64 6.05 -8.97
C LYS A 40 -59.47 5.50 -10.15
N LYS A 41 -58.83 4.99 -11.20
CA LYS A 41 -59.53 4.17 -12.21
C LYS A 41 -59.10 2.71 -12.04
N ASN A 42 -60.08 1.85 -11.73
CA ASN A 42 -60.07 0.37 -11.82
C ASN A 42 -60.12 -0.46 -10.52
N SER A 43 -60.66 0.06 -9.42
CA SER A 43 -61.10 -0.80 -8.29
C SER A 43 -62.61 -0.98 -8.17
N LYS A 44 -63.38 -0.74 -9.25
CA LYS A 44 -64.78 -1.16 -9.32
C LYS A 44 -64.81 -2.68 -9.47
N GLY A 45 -65.20 -3.38 -8.40
CA GLY A 45 -65.81 -4.70 -8.50
C GLY A 45 -64.89 -5.92 -8.54
N THR A 46 -63.66 -5.86 -8.01
CA THR A 46 -62.93 -7.12 -7.82
C THR A 46 -63.60 -7.93 -6.72
N SER A 47 -64.05 -9.15 -7.03
CA SER A 47 -64.62 -10.05 -6.03
C SER A 47 -63.63 -10.24 -4.87
N LYS A 48 -64.13 -10.52 -3.66
CA LYS A 48 -63.25 -10.82 -2.50
C LYS A 48 -62.21 -11.89 -2.85
N ALA A 49 -62.57 -12.86 -3.68
CA ALA A 49 -61.65 -13.86 -4.22
C ALA A 49 -60.51 -13.27 -5.08
N GLN A 50 -60.81 -12.30 -5.97
CA GLN A 50 -59.78 -11.62 -6.75
C GLN A 50 -58.84 -10.76 -5.88
N LEU A 51 -59.33 -10.16 -4.80
CA LEU A 51 -58.47 -9.45 -3.85
C LEU A 51 -57.52 -10.41 -3.13
N ILE A 52 -58.02 -11.57 -2.71
CA ILE A 52 -57.21 -12.62 -2.09
C ILE A 52 -56.16 -13.12 -3.08
N ASP A 53 -56.54 -13.47 -4.32
CA ASP A 53 -55.61 -13.92 -5.36
C ASP A 53 -54.51 -12.88 -5.65
N ARG A 54 -54.88 -11.59 -5.75
CA ARG A 54 -53.91 -10.51 -5.94
C ARG A 54 -52.94 -10.39 -4.77
N ASN A 55 -53.41 -10.48 -3.54
CA ASN A 55 -52.55 -10.40 -2.35
C ASN A 55 -51.63 -11.63 -2.26
N LEU A 56 -52.13 -12.82 -2.57
CA LEU A 56 -51.33 -14.05 -2.62
C LEU A 56 -50.23 -13.93 -3.67
N LYS A 57 -50.55 -13.50 -4.91
CA LYS A 57 -49.55 -13.26 -5.96
C LYS A 57 -48.49 -12.25 -5.54
N ARG A 58 -48.90 -11.13 -4.93
CA ARG A 58 -47.96 -10.12 -4.44
C ARG A 58 -47.04 -10.65 -3.34
N ASN A 59 -47.58 -11.45 -2.43
CA ASN A 59 -46.78 -12.07 -1.37
C ASN A 59 -45.78 -13.07 -1.96
N LEU A 60 -46.19 -13.87 -2.95
CA LEU A 60 -45.29 -14.76 -3.68
C LEU A 60 -44.18 -13.98 -4.39
N GLU A 61 -44.51 -12.89 -5.09
CA GLU A 61 -43.52 -12.02 -5.72
C GLU A 61 -42.52 -11.42 -4.71
N ILE A 62 -43.01 -10.97 -3.54
CA ILE A 62 -42.15 -10.45 -2.47
C ILE A 62 -41.24 -11.55 -1.92
N MET A 63 -41.80 -12.74 -1.69
CA MET A 63 -41.03 -13.93 -1.27
C MET A 63 -39.98 -14.31 -2.32
N ASP A 64 -40.32 -14.28 -3.61
CA ASP A 64 -39.41 -14.59 -4.71
C ASP A 64 -38.28 -13.53 -4.84
N LEU A 65 -38.61 -12.25 -4.67
CA LEU A 65 -37.61 -11.17 -4.65
C LEU A 65 -36.64 -11.31 -3.48
N ASP A 66 -37.15 -11.65 -2.29
CA ASP A 66 -36.34 -11.85 -1.10
C ASP A 66 -35.50 -13.13 -1.20
N THR A 67 -36.03 -14.22 -1.76
CA THR A 67 -35.26 -15.44 -2.02
C THR A 67 -34.15 -15.19 -3.03
N HIS A 68 -34.37 -14.38 -4.07
CA HIS A 68 -33.31 -14.02 -5.03
C HIS A 68 -32.20 -13.19 -4.38
N LYS A 69 -32.53 -12.17 -3.56
CA LYS A 69 -31.52 -11.40 -2.81
C LYS A 69 -30.76 -12.28 -1.83
N PHE A 70 -31.46 -13.17 -1.12
CA PHE A 70 -30.87 -14.11 -0.18
C PHE A 70 -29.92 -15.11 -0.87
N THR A 71 -30.34 -15.72 -1.97
CA THR A 71 -29.52 -16.65 -2.76
C THR A 71 -28.29 -15.97 -3.36
N LYS A 72 -28.42 -14.75 -3.89
CA LYS A 72 -27.27 -13.96 -4.36
C LYS A 72 -26.26 -13.68 -3.24
N LYS A 73 -26.72 -13.25 -2.06
CA LYS A 73 -25.87 -13.02 -0.88
C LYS A 73 -25.17 -14.31 -0.44
N ASN A 74 -25.89 -15.44 -0.44
CA ASN A 74 -25.33 -16.75 -0.10
C ASN A 74 -24.29 -17.23 -1.13
N LYS A 75 -24.53 -17.04 -2.43
CA LYS A 75 -23.56 -17.35 -3.50
C LYS A 75 -22.27 -16.55 -3.31
N ILE A 76 -22.38 -15.25 -3.03
CA ILE A 76 -21.22 -14.39 -2.77
C ILE A 76 -20.45 -14.89 -1.52
N LYS A 77 -21.14 -15.20 -0.42
CA LYS A 77 -20.52 -15.74 0.79
C LYS A 77 -19.82 -17.08 0.52
N LYS A 78 -20.46 -18.00 -0.23
CA LYS A 78 -19.89 -19.30 -0.62
C LYS A 78 -18.63 -19.11 -1.47
N ASN A 79 -18.68 -18.24 -2.48
CA ASN A 79 -17.54 -17.95 -3.34
C ASN A 79 -16.37 -17.33 -2.57
N LYS A 80 -16.65 -16.42 -1.61
CA LYS A 80 -15.61 -15.89 -0.72
C LYS A 80 -14.94 -16.99 0.11
N LYS A 81 -15.71 -17.93 0.67
CA LYS A 81 -15.17 -19.09 1.41
C LYS A 81 -14.31 -19.98 0.51
N ILE A 82 -14.77 -20.30 -0.69
CA ILE A 82 -14.00 -21.11 -1.65
C ILE A 82 -12.68 -20.42 -2.01
N LYS A 83 -12.69 -19.12 -2.32
CA LYS A 83 -11.46 -18.36 -2.62
C LYS A 83 -10.47 -18.40 -1.47
N LYS A 84 -10.92 -18.19 -0.23
CA LYS A 84 -10.07 -18.31 0.97
C LYS A 84 -9.46 -19.71 1.11
N ASN A 85 -10.25 -20.76 0.89
CA ASN A 85 -9.76 -22.13 0.96
C ASN A 85 -8.74 -22.44 -0.14
N VAL A 86 -8.94 -21.95 -1.36
CA VAL A 86 -7.98 -22.11 -2.46
C VAL A 86 -6.66 -21.44 -2.12
N ILE A 87 -6.69 -20.23 -1.56
CA ILE A 87 -5.48 -19.51 -1.12
C ILE A 87 -4.72 -20.34 -0.07
N LYS A 88 -5.41 -20.78 1.00
CA LYS A 88 -4.80 -21.63 2.05
C LYS A 88 -4.21 -22.93 1.50
N GLN A 89 -4.91 -23.59 0.58
CA GLN A 89 -4.42 -24.82 -0.06
C GLN A 89 -3.18 -24.56 -0.93
N ASN A 90 -3.11 -23.41 -1.58
CA ASN A 90 -1.94 -23.01 -2.34
C ASN A 90 -0.75 -22.69 -1.43
N GLU A 91 -0.97 -21.98 -0.32
CA GLU A 91 0.06 -21.71 0.70
C GLU A 91 0.63 -23.01 1.27
N LEU A 92 -0.22 -23.97 1.64
CA LEU A 92 0.21 -25.28 2.12
C LEU A 92 1.03 -26.05 1.07
N LYS A 93 0.61 -26.01 -0.20
CA LYS A 93 1.37 -26.62 -1.29
C LYS A 93 2.73 -25.94 -1.50
N GLU A 94 2.78 -24.62 -1.47
CA GLU A 94 4.02 -23.86 -1.60
C GLU A 94 4.99 -24.19 -0.45
N ILE A 95 4.51 -24.34 0.79
CA ILE A 95 5.33 -24.78 1.93
C ILE A 95 5.89 -26.18 1.70
N ALA A 96 5.04 -27.14 1.32
CA ALA A 96 5.48 -28.51 1.04
C ALA A 96 6.48 -28.58 -0.12
N ASP A 97 6.24 -27.81 -1.19
CA ASP A 97 7.16 -27.69 -2.32
C ASP A 97 8.53 -27.12 -1.88
N LEU A 98 8.53 -26.12 -1.00
CA LEU A 98 9.76 -25.52 -0.48
C LEU A 98 10.56 -26.50 0.38
N GLU A 99 9.91 -27.35 1.17
CA GLU A 99 10.59 -28.42 1.92
C GLU A 99 11.26 -29.43 0.97
N ILE A 100 10.59 -29.80 -0.11
CA ILE A 100 11.15 -30.69 -1.14
C ILE A 100 12.35 -30.01 -1.81
N PHE A 101 12.24 -28.73 -2.19
CA PHE A 101 13.34 -28.00 -2.80
C PHE A 101 14.54 -27.84 -1.85
N LYS A 102 14.31 -27.69 -0.55
CA LYS A 102 15.38 -27.67 0.46
C LYS A 102 16.12 -29.00 0.47
N LYS A 103 15.40 -30.14 0.48
CA LYS A 103 16.00 -31.48 0.40
C LYS A 103 16.79 -31.68 -0.88
N HIS A 104 16.19 -31.40 -2.05
CA HIS A 104 16.87 -31.53 -3.34
C HIS A 104 18.08 -30.60 -3.48
N LYS A 105 18.04 -29.42 -2.84
CA LYS A 105 19.19 -28.50 -2.82
C LYS A 105 20.35 -29.05 -1.99
N ILE A 106 20.07 -29.70 -0.85
CA ILE A 106 21.11 -30.36 -0.03
C ILE A 106 21.71 -31.54 -0.81
N GLU A 107 20.88 -32.33 -1.49
CA GLU A 107 21.29 -33.48 -2.30
C GLU A 107 21.90 -33.10 -3.65
N ASN A 108 21.93 -31.81 -4.01
CA ASN A 108 22.32 -31.28 -5.33
C ASN A 108 21.52 -31.85 -6.53
N ASN A 109 20.34 -32.41 -6.29
CA ASN A 109 19.47 -33.02 -7.31
C ASN A 109 18.30 -32.09 -7.73
N LEU A 110 18.55 -30.78 -7.79
CA LEU A 110 17.50 -29.82 -8.12
C LEU A 110 17.20 -29.81 -9.62
N THR A 111 15.98 -30.14 -9.99
CA THR A 111 15.58 -30.18 -11.41
C THR A 111 15.46 -28.75 -11.99
N LEU A 112 15.67 -28.58 -13.30
CA LEU A 112 15.50 -27.27 -13.97
C LEU A 112 14.10 -26.66 -13.78
N SER A 113 13.06 -27.50 -13.75
CA SER A 113 11.67 -27.08 -13.50
C SER A 113 11.49 -26.55 -12.07
N GLU A 114 12.07 -27.23 -11.09
CA GLU A 114 12.05 -26.86 -9.68
C GLU A 114 12.82 -25.56 -9.46
N LYS A 115 14.00 -25.41 -10.08
CA LYS A 115 14.77 -24.17 -10.05
C LYS A 115 13.97 -22.98 -10.60
N LYS A 116 13.24 -23.17 -11.71
CA LYS A 116 12.35 -22.13 -12.27
C LYS A 116 11.21 -21.78 -11.30
N LYS A 117 10.59 -22.78 -10.67
CA LYS A 117 9.51 -22.57 -9.69
C LYS A 117 10.03 -21.85 -8.44
N LEU A 118 11.19 -22.25 -7.92
CA LEU A 118 11.87 -21.59 -6.81
C LEU A 118 12.21 -20.13 -7.15
N ASN A 119 12.78 -19.86 -8.34
CA ASN A 119 13.06 -18.49 -8.79
C ASN A 119 11.79 -17.64 -8.89
N LYS A 120 10.65 -18.22 -9.29
CA LYS A 120 9.36 -17.53 -9.33
C LYS A 120 8.84 -17.21 -7.92
N ILE A 121 9.05 -18.09 -6.95
CA ILE A 121 8.71 -17.83 -5.54
C ILE A 121 9.59 -16.71 -4.98
N ILE A 122 10.90 -16.77 -5.25
CA ILE A 122 11.86 -15.73 -4.84
C ILE A 122 11.47 -14.37 -5.45
N SER A 123 11.13 -14.29 -6.74
CA SER A 123 10.77 -13.01 -7.36
C SER A 123 9.47 -12.41 -6.79
N LYS A 124 8.47 -13.25 -6.46
CA LYS A 124 7.26 -12.80 -5.75
C LYS A 124 7.60 -12.26 -4.36
N ASN A 125 8.41 -12.99 -3.58
CA ASN A 125 8.78 -12.58 -2.23
C ASN A 125 9.61 -11.30 -2.24
N LEU A 126 10.53 -11.14 -3.18
CA LEU A 126 11.29 -9.91 -3.39
C LEU A 126 10.38 -8.71 -3.70
N ASN A 127 9.31 -8.92 -4.47
CA ASN A 127 8.35 -7.85 -4.74
C ASN A 127 7.53 -7.49 -3.49
N LYS A 128 7.13 -8.48 -2.66
CA LYS A 128 6.43 -8.26 -1.38
C LYS A 128 7.30 -7.45 -0.41
N ILE A 129 8.58 -7.81 -0.29
CA ILE A 129 9.55 -7.08 0.55
C ILE A 129 9.72 -5.64 0.05
N LYS A 130 9.82 -5.43 -1.26
CA LYS A 130 9.95 -4.10 -1.86
C LYS A 130 8.70 -3.23 -1.68
N SER A 131 7.50 -3.81 -1.66
CA SER A 131 6.26 -3.05 -1.50
C SER A 131 6.01 -2.60 -0.06
N ARG A 132 6.87 -2.98 0.91
CA ARG A 132 6.73 -2.68 2.34
C ARG A 132 5.38 -3.13 2.94
N GLU A 133 4.70 -4.06 2.26
CA GLU A 133 3.53 -4.78 2.75
C GLU A 133 4.02 -6.07 3.43
N LEU A 134 4.82 -5.90 4.49
CA LEU A 134 5.24 -7.00 5.33
C LEU A 134 4.40 -7.00 6.60
N ASP A 135 3.98 -8.19 7.01
CA ASP A 135 3.41 -8.37 8.34
C ASP A 135 4.53 -8.18 9.39
N SER A 136 4.17 -7.91 10.65
CA SER A 136 5.17 -7.66 11.71
C SER A 136 6.17 -8.82 11.83
N ASP A 137 5.66 -10.05 11.76
CA ASP A 137 6.47 -11.28 11.86
C ASP A 137 7.47 -11.40 10.70
N ASP A 138 7.02 -11.10 9.47
CA ASP A 138 7.89 -11.12 8.27
C ASP A 138 9.01 -10.06 8.35
N GLN A 139 8.74 -8.92 9.01
CA GLN A 139 9.69 -7.82 9.15
C GLN A 139 10.82 -8.18 10.13
N GLU A 140 10.50 -8.86 11.24
CA GLU A 140 11.49 -9.35 12.20
C GLU A 140 12.43 -10.38 11.55
N GLU A 141 11.87 -11.34 10.81
CA GLU A 141 12.66 -12.32 10.05
C GLU A 141 13.59 -11.64 9.02
N LEU A 142 13.11 -10.60 8.33
CA LEU A 142 13.90 -9.84 7.37
C LEU A 142 15.08 -9.12 8.04
N ASP A 143 14.84 -8.50 9.20
CA ASP A 143 15.87 -7.79 9.95
C ASP A 143 16.96 -8.77 10.44
N ASP A 144 16.58 -9.98 10.86
CA ASP A 144 17.52 -11.00 11.27
C ASP A 144 18.33 -11.56 10.08
N VAL A 145 17.70 -11.77 8.93
CA VAL A 145 18.40 -12.11 7.69
C VAL A 145 19.36 -10.99 7.27
N GLN A 146 18.95 -9.73 7.39
CA GLN A 146 19.80 -8.59 7.10
C GLN A 146 21.02 -8.55 8.03
N LYS A 147 20.85 -8.74 9.34
CA LYS A 147 21.96 -8.84 10.30
C LYS A 147 22.89 -9.99 9.93
N PHE A 148 22.35 -11.18 9.67
CA PHE A 148 23.14 -12.33 9.27
C PHE A 148 23.98 -12.07 8.00
N ILE A 149 23.37 -11.46 6.97
CA ILE A 149 24.08 -11.08 5.74
C ILE A 149 25.16 -10.04 6.04
N LEU A 150 24.85 -9.02 6.85
CA LEU A 150 25.84 -8.01 7.24
C LEU A 150 27.01 -8.63 8.01
N ASP A 151 26.77 -9.61 8.88
CA ASP A 151 27.82 -10.29 9.63
C ASP A 151 28.70 -11.14 8.71
N GLN A 152 28.10 -11.88 7.77
CA GLN A 152 28.85 -12.67 6.79
C GLN A 152 29.62 -11.80 5.79
N THR A 153 29.06 -10.64 5.39
CA THR A 153 29.69 -9.74 4.40
C THR A 153 30.67 -8.76 5.02
N SER A 154 30.50 -8.38 6.29
CA SER A 154 31.37 -7.42 6.97
C SER A 154 32.80 -7.96 7.16
N ASN A 155 32.95 -9.27 7.29
CA ASN A 155 34.25 -9.93 7.33
C ASN A 155 34.95 -10.00 5.96
N SER A 156 34.29 -9.62 4.87
CA SER A 156 34.93 -9.58 3.56
C SER A 156 35.98 -8.48 3.51
N GLN A 157 37.20 -8.85 3.10
CA GLN A 157 38.33 -7.91 2.95
C GLN A 157 37.98 -6.70 2.06
N SER A 158 37.12 -6.88 1.06
CA SER A 158 36.65 -5.80 0.18
C SER A 158 35.76 -4.79 0.92
N TYR A 159 34.87 -5.27 1.80
CA TYR A 159 34.02 -4.44 2.64
C TYR A 159 34.85 -3.63 3.63
N ASN A 160 35.81 -4.27 4.30
CA ASN A 160 36.72 -3.59 5.23
C ASN A 160 37.58 -2.52 4.54
N LYS A 161 38.09 -2.79 3.34
CA LYS A 161 38.79 -1.79 2.52
C LYS A 161 37.88 -0.61 2.14
N SER A 162 36.65 -0.88 1.70
CA SER A 162 35.67 0.15 1.34
C SER A 162 35.27 1.01 2.54
N LYS A 163 35.04 0.40 3.71
CA LYS A 163 34.71 1.10 4.95
C LYS A 163 35.85 2.02 5.40
N LYS A 164 37.10 1.53 5.40
CA LYS A 164 38.30 2.36 5.66
C LYS A 164 38.45 3.54 4.70
N ARG A 165 38.11 3.37 3.42
CA ARG A 165 38.14 4.48 2.44
C ARG A 165 37.06 5.53 2.74
N LYS A 166 35.87 5.12 3.18
CA LYS A 166 34.78 6.04 3.53
C LYS A 166 35.06 6.83 4.81
N THR A 167 35.69 6.23 5.83
CA THR A 167 36.05 6.94 7.07
C THR A 167 37.11 8.01 6.81
N ARG A 168 38.18 7.67 6.08
CA ARG A 168 39.21 8.63 5.66
C ARG A 168 38.66 9.84 4.88
N ARG A 169 37.66 9.62 4.02
CA ARG A 169 37.01 10.71 3.27
C ARG A 169 36.15 11.64 4.13
N LYS A 170 35.59 11.14 5.24
CA LYS A 170 34.83 11.98 6.19
C LYS A 170 35.79 12.83 7.03
N GLU A 171 36.86 12.23 7.53
CA GLU A 171 37.93 12.93 8.27
C GLU A 171 38.52 14.07 7.43
N PHE A 172 38.89 13.83 6.17
CA PHE A 172 39.46 14.88 5.30
C PHE A 172 38.51 16.07 5.06
N LYS A 173 37.19 15.87 5.10
CA LYS A 173 36.22 16.95 4.93
C LYS A 173 36.03 17.77 6.21
N GLU A 174 36.11 17.14 7.38
CA GLU A 174 35.99 17.87 8.66
C GLU A 174 37.22 18.72 8.96
N PHE A 175 38.43 18.31 8.54
CA PHE A 175 39.63 19.14 8.67
C PHE A 175 39.65 20.36 7.74
N LYS A 176 38.90 20.34 6.63
CA LYS A 176 38.75 21.49 5.74
C LYS A 176 37.55 22.34 6.17
N ASN A 177 37.84 23.21 7.14
CA ASN A 177 37.16 24.48 7.44
C ASN A 177 36.06 24.45 8.52
N PRO A 178 36.42 24.75 9.78
CA PRO A 178 35.53 25.49 10.67
C PRO A 178 35.42 26.99 10.32
N ASP A 179 36.42 27.63 9.69
CA ASP A 179 36.48 29.12 9.65
C ASP A 179 36.54 29.81 8.27
N LYS A 180 36.03 29.20 7.18
CA LYS A 180 36.08 29.84 5.84
C LYS A 180 34.75 29.96 5.10
N ASN A 181 33.69 30.30 5.84
CA ASN A 181 32.48 30.92 5.30
C ASN A 181 32.52 32.47 5.36
N SER A 182 33.70 33.08 5.27
CA SER A 182 33.85 34.53 5.16
C SER A 182 34.76 34.87 3.99
N SER A 183 34.14 35.35 2.93
CA SER A 183 34.64 36.06 1.77
C SER A 183 35.82 37.00 2.09
N MET A 184 37.07 36.54 1.93
CA MET A 184 38.21 37.46 1.76
C MET A 184 39.11 36.96 0.65
N ASP A 185 38.94 37.62 -0.48
CA ASP A 185 39.86 37.81 -1.60
C ASP A 185 41.33 37.65 -1.14
N HIS A 186 42.00 36.62 -1.68
CA HIS A 186 43.40 36.28 -1.41
C HIS A 186 44.34 37.32 -2.04
N ARG A 187 44.26 38.57 -1.57
CA ARG A 187 45.27 39.59 -1.82
C ARG A 187 46.44 39.27 -0.91
N TYR A 188 47.46 38.63 -1.46
CA TYR A 188 48.74 38.48 -0.78
C TYR A 188 49.24 39.88 -0.38
N PRO A 189 49.40 40.18 0.93
CA PRO A 189 49.81 41.50 1.37
C PRO A 189 51.19 41.81 0.79
N GLY A 190 51.30 42.91 0.05
CA GLY A 190 52.55 43.35 -0.59
C GLY A 190 52.64 43.12 -2.10
N LEU A 191 51.71 42.36 -2.72
CA LEU A 191 51.62 42.31 -4.19
C LEU A 191 50.81 43.49 -4.70
N THR A 192 51.49 44.50 -5.25
CA THR A 192 50.82 45.52 -6.06
C THR A 192 50.48 44.91 -7.43
N PRO A 193 49.21 44.98 -7.88
CA PRO A 193 48.85 44.44 -9.19
C PRO A 193 49.61 45.18 -10.29
N GLY A 194 50.31 44.44 -11.16
CA GLY A 194 50.96 44.99 -12.36
C GLY A 194 52.42 45.44 -12.22
N LEU A 195 53.06 45.28 -11.06
CA LEU A 195 54.50 45.49 -10.89
C LEU A 195 55.15 44.19 -10.39
N ALA A 196 56.13 43.68 -11.14
CA ALA A 196 56.98 42.60 -10.66
C ALA A 196 57.74 43.08 -9.40
N PRO A 197 57.90 42.22 -8.37
CA PRO A 197 58.68 42.58 -7.18
C PRO A 197 60.09 43.04 -7.59
N VAL A 198 60.42 44.28 -7.28
CA VAL A 198 61.73 44.86 -7.60
C VAL A 198 62.78 44.17 -6.72
N GLY A 199 63.64 43.34 -7.31
CA GLY A 199 64.76 42.70 -6.61
C GLY A 199 64.90 41.18 -6.78
N LEU A 200 63.94 40.51 -7.42
CA LEU A 200 64.13 39.14 -7.89
C LEU A 200 64.53 39.20 -9.36
N SER A 201 65.84 39.16 -9.61
CA SER A 201 66.41 38.91 -10.93
C SER A 201 65.86 37.58 -11.48
N ASP A 202 65.48 37.60 -12.75
CA ASP A 202 64.75 36.58 -13.52
C ASP A 202 65.63 35.39 -13.95
N GLU A 203 66.47 34.87 -13.04
CA GLU A 203 67.41 33.79 -13.36
C GLU A 203 67.45 32.73 -12.26
N GLU A 204 66.36 31.99 -12.03
CA GLU A 204 66.43 30.57 -11.61
C GLU A 204 65.21 29.82 -12.15
N ASP A 205 65.33 29.46 -13.43
CA ASP A 205 64.72 28.29 -14.03
C ASP A 205 65.16 27.06 -13.21
N SER A 206 64.30 26.55 -12.33
CA SER A 206 64.46 25.22 -11.74
C SER A 206 63.14 24.48 -11.86
N SER A 207 63.01 23.82 -13.01
CA SER A 207 62.39 22.52 -13.16
C SER A 207 62.58 21.66 -11.92
N ASP A 208 61.47 21.16 -11.38
CA ASP A 208 61.48 19.96 -10.53
C ASP A 208 60.25 19.14 -10.95
N GLU A 209 60.36 18.59 -12.16
CA GLU A 209 59.87 17.24 -12.42
C GLU A 209 60.60 16.33 -11.44
N ASP A 210 59.89 15.64 -10.55
CA ASP A 210 60.37 14.31 -10.17
C ASP A 210 59.28 13.41 -9.59
N ASP A 211 59.18 12.29 -10.30
CA ASP A 211 59.03 10.93 -9.79
C ASP A 211 57.64 10.44 -9.37
N ASP A 212 56.92 10.06 -10.43
CA ASP A 212 56.44 8.68 -10.62
C ASP A 212 57.29 7.62 -9.90
N ARG A 213 56.80 7.08 -8.79
CA ARG A 213 57.31 5.83 -8.19
C ARG A 213 56.21 5.00 -7.55
N ASN A 214 55.77 3.97 -8.27
CA ASN A 214 56.29 2.60 -8.10
C ASN A 214 55.28 1.57 -8.61
N ASP A 215 55.62 1.01 -9.77
CA ASP A 215 55.29 -0.36 -10.14
C ASP A 215 55.82 -1.35 -9.09
N TYR A 216 54.94 -2.28 -8.71
CA TYR A 216 55.09 -3.69 -8.29
C TYR A 216 54.05 -4.05 -7.22
#